data_AF-A0A919DWX1-F1
#
_entry.id   AF-A0A919DWX1-F1
#
_cell.length_a   1.000
_cell.length_b   1.000
_cell.length_c   1.000
_cell.angle_alpha   90.00
_cell.angle_beta   90.00
_cell.angle_gamma   90.00
#
_symmetry.space_group_name_H-M   'P 1'
#
loop_
_entity.id
_entity.type
_entity.pdbx_description
1 polymer ?
#
loop_
_entity_poly.entity_id
_entity_poly.type
_entity_poly.pdbx_seq_one_letter_code
_entity_poly.pdbx_strand_id
1 'polypeptide(L)'
;MQGWQEQAASDFLQDVSGDGVADLVYRSDATGRLLLRKGIAATGGGVVLASLGTEAASAGGVDTTYGASGWGSDSIPWLIGTPDANGDGVPDIWAVRSDGSVRFHSGGKTALSGSGAQVIGPTSHWKTRIAIG
;
A
#
# COMPACT_ATOMS: atom_id res chain seq x y z
N MET A 1 -22.37 -10.27 6.88
CA MET A 1 -21.43 -10.03 5.76
C MET A 1 -20.82 -8.66 5.99
N GLN A 2 -19.71 -8.63 6.74
CA GLN A 2 -18.96 -7.42 7.01
C GLN A 2 -17.75 -7.44 6.09
N GLY A 3 -18.01 -7.16 4.82
CA GLY A 3 -16.97 -7.04 3.80
C GLY A 3 -17.21 -5.73 3.09
N TRP A 4 -16.20 -4.88 3.03
CA TRP A 4 -16.13 -3.67 2.19
C TRP A 4 -16.75 -2.35 2.71
N GLN A 5 -16.65 -2.02 4.01
CA GLN A 5 -17.04 -0.67 4.46
C GLN A 5 -15.93 0.25 5.01
N GLU A 6 -14.64 -0.11 4.96
CA GLU A 6 -13.58 0.79 5.48
C GLU A 6 -12.36 0.96 4.57
N GLN A 7 -12.46 0.65 3.27
CA GLN A 7 -11.35 0.79 2.33
C GLN A 7 -11.42 2.11 1.57
N ALA A 8 -11.29 3.21 2.29
CA ALA A 8 -10.97 4.47 1.64
C ALA A 8 -9.46 4.44 1.28
N ALA A 9 -9.15 4.57 -0.01
CA ALA A 9 -7.90 5.05 -0.61
C ALA A 9 -6.57 4.43 -0.15
N SER A 10 -6.36 3.14 -0.42
CA SER A 10 -5.27 2.66 -1.30
C SER A 10 -5.18 1.14 -1.25
N ASP A 11 -5.59 0.52 -2.34
CA ASP A 11 -5.32 -0.88 -2.61
C ASP A 11 -4.44 -0.87 -3.86
N PHE A 12 -3.17 -1.27 -3.74
CA PHE A 12 -2.39 -1.53 -4.94
C PHE A 12 -1.98 -2.99 -5.01
N LEU A 13 -2.02 -3.50 -6.24
CA LEU A 13 -1.85 -4.91 -6.58
C LEU A 13 -0.59 -5.06 -7.42
N GLN A 14 0.50 -5.45 -6.80
CA GLN A 14 1.80 -5.67 -7.45
C GLN A 14 2.62 -6.72 -6.68
N ASP A 15 3.68 -7.24 -7.29
CA ASP A 15 4.62 -8.15 -6.62
C ASP A 15 5.50 -7.38 -5.64
N VAL A 16 4.98 -7.15 -4.43
CA VAL A 16 5.67 -6.41 -3.37
C VAL A 16 6.70 -7.32 -2.70
N SER A 17 6.36 -8.57 -2.46
CA SER A 17 7.24 -9.50 -1.76
C SER A 17 8.39 -10.05 -2.62
N GLY A 18 8.32 -9.84 -3.94
CA GLY A 18 9.34 -10.25 -4.91
C GLY A 18 9.30 -11.75 -5.21
N ASP A 19 8.15 -12.40 -5.05
CA ASP A 19 7.97 -13.83 -5.30
C ASP A 19 7.36 -14.15 -6.66
N GLY A 20 7.16 -13.14 -7.51
CA GLY A 20 6.58 -13.24 -8.84
C GLY A 20 5.05 -13.30 -8.84
N VAL A 21 4.39 -13.14 -7.68
CA VAL A 21 2.94 -13.14 -7.54
C VAL A 21 2.47 -11.77 -7.10
N ALA A 22 1.35 -11.31 -7.66
CA ALA A 22 0.76 -10.06 -7.21
C ALA A 22 0.27 -10.18 -5.76
N ASP A 23 0.69 -9.24 -4.93
CA ASP A 23 0.28 -9.04 -3.55
C ASP A 23 -0.67 -7.83 -3.45
N LEU A 24 -1.45 -7.74 -2.36
CA LEU A 24 -2.26 -6.58 -2.03
C LEU A 24 -1.63 -5.83 -0.86
N VAL A 25 -1.29 -4.56 -1.07
CA VAL A 25 -1.03 -3.62 0.04
C VAL A 25 -2.25 -2.74 0.21
N TYR A 26 -2.79 -2.73 1.44
CA TYR A 26 -4.00 -1.98 1.77
C TYR A 26 -3.90 -1.25 3.09
N ARG A 27 -4.70 -0.20 3.24
CA ARG A 27 -4.80 0.59 4.48
C ARG A 27 -5.87 0.03 5.41
N SER A 28 -5.57 0.05 6.72
CA SER A 28 -6.55 -0.13 7.79
C SER A 28 -6.65 1.14 8.63
N ASP A 29 -7.73 1.90 8.47
CA ASP A 29 -7.98 3.11 9.27
C ASP A 29 -8.25 2.77 10.75
N ALA A 30 -8.88 1.62 11.03
CA ALA A 30 -9.09 1.11 12.38
C ALA A 30 -7.77 0.93 13.18
N THR A 31 -6.66 0.65 12.49
CA THR A 31 -5.35 0.43 13.12
C THR A 31 -4.31 1.50 12.78
N GLY A 32 -4.58 2.36 11.79
CA GLY A 32 -3.63 3.34 11.25
C GLY A 32 -2.42 2.70 10.56
N ARG A 33 -2.56 1.49 10.01
CA ARG A 33 -1.48 0.68 9.40
C ARG A 33 -1.65 0.52 7.90
N LEU A 34 -0.54 0.22 7.22
CA LEU A 34 -0.58 -0.53 5.97
C LEU A 34 -0.36 -2.01 6.26
N LEU A 35 -1.11 -2.85 5.57
CA LEU A 35 -1.05 -4.29 5.66
C LEU A 35 -0.68 -4.87 4.29
N LEU A 36 0.14 -5.91 4.30
CA LEU A 36 0.52 -6.68 3.11
C LEU A 36 -0.17 -8.04 3.18
N ARG A 37 -0.99 -8.32 2.17
CA ARG A 37 -1.62 -9.61 1.93
C ARG A 37 -0.95 -10.28 0.74
N LYS A 38 -0.27 -11.39 1.01
CA LYS A 38 0.46 -12.10 -0.03
C LYS A 38 -0.45 -12.94 -0.93
N GLY A 39 -0.26 -12.82 -2.24
CA GLY A 39 -1.01 -13.61 -3.21
C GLY A 39 -0.56 -15.07 -3.25
N ILE A 40 -1.44 -15.95 -3.74
CA ILE A 40 -1.08 -17.34 -4.09
C ILE A 40 -0.92 -17.43 -5.60
N ALA A 41 0.20 -18.02 -6.06
CA ALA A 41 0.45 -18.26 -7.48
C ALA A 41 -0.65 -19.14 -8.10
N ALA A 42 -1.19 -18.71 -9.24
CA ALA A 42 -2.06 -19.56 -10.05
C ALA A 42 -1.24 -20.47 -10.97
N THR A 43 -1.71 -21.70 -11.24
CA THR A 43 -1.01 -22.69 -12.08
C THR A 43 -0.73 -22.19 -13.52
N GLY A 44 -1.52 -21.22 -14.01
CA GLY A 44 -1.36 -20.61 -15.34
C GLY A 44 -0.59 -19.28 -15.34
N GLY A 45 0.03 -18.90 -14.22
CA GLY A 45 0.64 -17.58 -14.03
C GLY A 45 -0.31 -16.56 -13.41
N GLY A 46 0.27 -15.52 -12.81
CA GLY A 46 -0.47 -14.52 -12.04
C GLY A 46 -0.92 -15.03 -10.67
N VAL A 47 -1.98 -14.42 -10.15
CA VAL A 47 -2.48 -14.64 -8.79
C VAL A 47 -3.85 -15.32 -8.79
N VAL A 48 -4.08 -16.22 -7.84
CA VAL A 48 -5.42 -16.70 -7.51
C VAL A 48 -6.19 -15.52 -6.89
N LEU A 49 -7.13 -14.91 -7.62
CA LEU A 49 -7.83 -13.70 -7.16
C LEU A 49 -8.49 -13.85 -5.77
N ALA A 50 -8.99 -15.04 -5.44
CA ALA A 50 -9.58 -15.34 -4.13
C ALA A 50 -8.58 -15.18 -2.96
N SER A 51 -7.27 -15.38 -3.21
CA SER A 51 -6.23 -15.22 -2.20
C SER A 51 -6.04 -13.77 -1.73
N LEU A 52 -6.52 -12.80 -2.50
CA LEU A 52 -6.45 -11.38 -2.18
C LEU A 52 -7.67 -10.90 -1.37
N GLY A 53 -8.71 -11.73 -1.25
CA GLY A 53 -9.98 -11.33 -0.64
C GLY A 53 -10.00 -11.36 0.89
N THR A 54 -9.22 -12.24 1.53
CA THR A 54 -9.20 -12.41 2.99
C THR A 54 -7.82 -12.87 3.46
N GLU A 55 -7.46 -12.58 4.71
CA GLU A 55 -6.21 -13.07 5.32
C GLU A 55 -6.12 -14.61 5.26
N ALA A 56 -7.19 -15.34 5.59
CA ALA A 56 -7.16 -16.80 5.66
C ALA A 56 -6.95 -17.47 4.29
N ALA A 57 -7.30 -16.79 3.20
CA ALA A 57 -7.11 -17.27 1.84
C ALA A 57 -5.75 -16.87 1.24
N SER A 58 -4.99 -16.02 1.92
CA SER A 58 -3.71 -15.49 1.43
C SER A 58 -2.58 -16.52 1.56
N ALA A 59 -1.47 -16.27 0.89
CA ALA A 59 -0.26 -17.05 1.12
C ALA A 59 0.23 -16.85 2.56
N GLY A 60 0.28 -17.94 3.33
CA GLY A 60 0.59 -17.91 4.76
C GLY A 60 -0.61 -17.68 5.68
N GLY A 61 -1.80 -17.41 5.13
CA GLY A 61 -3.05 -17.30 5.90
C GLY A 61 -3.08 -16.09 6.85
N VAL A 62 -2.37 -15.01 6.52
CA VAL A 62 -2.17 -13.86 7.39
C VAL A 62 -2.00 -12.57 6.59
N ASP A 63 -2.46 -11.45 7.15
CA ASP A 63 -2.08 -10.10 6.72
C ASP A 63 -0.92 -9.60 7.59
N THR A 64 0.22 -9.31 6.97
CA THR A 64 1.40 -8.83 7.71
C THR A 64 1.41 -7.32 7.80
N THR A 65 1.98 -6.78 8.87
CA THR A 65 2.15 -5.32 8.98
C THR A 65 3.21 -4.86 7.99
N TYR A 66 2.80 -4.05 7.02
CA TYR A 66 3.68 -3.43 6.05
C TYR A 66 4.16 -2.06 6.53
N GLY A 67 3.23 -1.21 6.99
CA GLY A 67 3.51 0.09 7.59
C GLY A 67 2.99 0.13 9.02
N ALA A 68 3.87 0.33 9.99
CA ALA A 68 3.58 0.08 11.41
C ALA A 68 2.53 1.01 12.04
N SER A 69 2.48 2.28 11.64
CA SER A 69 1.56 3.29 12.19
C SER A 69 1.56 4.58 11.36
N GLY A 70 0.56 5.44 11.56
CA GLY A 70 0.49 6.78 10.96
C GLY A 70 -0.02 6.80 9.52
N TRP A 71 -0.60 5.68 9.06
CA TRP A 71 -1.13 5.52 7.70
C TRP A 71 -2.62 5.78 7.57
N GLY A 72 -3.30 6.09 8.69
CA GLY A 72 -4.72 6.42 8.70
C GLY A 72 -5.05 7.61 7.80
N SER A 73 -6.28 7.64 7.29
CA SER A 73 -6.79 8.69 6.39
C SER A 73 -6.76 10.10 6.98
N ASP A 74 -6.76 10.22 8.30
CA ASP A 74 -6.56 11.48 9.03
C ASP A 74 -5.13 12.04 8.90
N SER A 75 -4.14 11.15 8.78
CA SER A 75 -2.71 11.44 8.71
C SER A 75 -2.20 11.49 7.27
N ILE A 76 -2.72 10.60 6.43
CA ILE A 76 -2.39 10.44 5.02
C ILE A 76 -3.69 10.41 4.22
N PRO A 77 -4.27 11.58 3.88
CA PRO A 77 -5.53 11.66 3.14
C PRO A 77 -5.48 10.97 1.78
N TRP A 78 -4.31 10.95 1.13
CA TRP A 78 -4.12 10.32 -0.18
C TRP A 78 -2.85 9.49 -0.19
N LEU A 79 -2.94 8.26 -0.68
CA LEU A 79 -1.77 7.49 -1.05
C LEU A 79 -2.05 6.61 -2.27
N ILE A 80 -0.99 6.29 -3.01
CA ILE A 80 -1.02 5.47 -4.23
C ILE A 80 0.27 4.65 -4.30
N GLY A 81 0.14 3.38 -4.69
CA GLY A 81 1.30 2.56 -5.09
C GLY A 81 1.65 2.79 -6.55
N THR A 82 2.94 2.81 -6.86
CA THR A 82 3.48 2.91 -8.22
C THR A 82 4.30 1.66 -8.54
N PRO A 83 4.61 1.39 -9.82
CA PRO A 83 5.72 0.50 -10.14
C PRO A 83 7.01 0.97 -9.46
N ASP A 84 8.05 0.14 -9.57
CA ASP A 84 9.41 0.47 -9.15
C ASP A 84 9.90 1.76 -9.85
N ALA A 85 9.88 2.87 -9.11
CA ALA A 85 10.17 4.21 -9.60
C ALA A 85 11.62 4.64 -9.30
N ASN A 86 12.30 3.95 -8.38
CA ASN A 86 13.70 4.22 -8.02
C ASN A 86 14.69 3.16 -8.57
N GLY A 87 14.21 2.09 -9.19
CA GLY A 87 15.01 1.02 -9.79
C GLY A 87 15.51 -0.03 -8.79
N ASP A 88 14.86 -0.18 -7.62
CA ASP A 88 15.28 -1.14 -6.58
C ASP A 88 14.61 -2.52 -6.68
N GLY A 89 13.72 -2.69 -7.66
CA GLY A 89 13.00 -3.93 -7.92
C GLY A 89 11.79 -4.17 -7.03
N VAL A 90 11.33 -3.15 -6.27
CA VAL A 90 10.13 -3.23 -5.43
C VAL A 90 9.17 -2.08 -5.78
N PRO A 91 7.85 -2.31 -5.84
CA PRO A 91 6.87 -1.24 -6.01
C PRO A 91 6.93 -0.16 -4.91
N ASP A 92 6.85 1.10 -5.32
CA ASP A 92 6.96 2.27 -4.43
C ASP A 92 5.60 2.87 -4.05
N ILE A 93 5.60 3.82 -3.10
CA ILE A 93 4.40 4.53 -2.65
C ILE A 93 4.61 6.05 -2.66
N TRP A 94 3.60 6.76 -3.19
CA TRP A 94 3.43 8.19 -2.99
C TRP A 94 2.34 8.48 -1.97
N ALA A 95 2.60 9.41 -1.06
CA ALA A 95 1.67 9.79 0.01
C ALA A 95 1.54 11.32 0.14
N VAL A 96 0.31 11.82 0.28
CA VAL A 96 0.02 13.18 0.74
C VAL A 96 -0.30 13.10 2.21
N ARG A 97 0.46 13.82 3.01
CA ARG A 97 0.21 13.94 4.45
C ARG A 97 -0.85 15.01 4.74
N SER A 98 -1.42 14.98 5.93
CA SER A 98 -2.44 15.94 6.38
C SER A 98 -1.97 17.41 6.43
N ASP A 99 -0.65 17.61 6.58
CA ASP A 99 0.03 18.90 6.42
C ASP A 99 0.15 19.35 4.94
N GLY A 100 -0.22 18.48 4.00
CA GLY A 100 -0.17 18.72 2.56
C GLY A 100 1.20 18.48 1.92
N SER A 101 2.18 18.00 2.67
CA SER A 101 3.46 17.56 2.10
C SER A 101 3.30 16.28 1.28
N VAL A 102 4.08 16.14 0.21
CA VAL A 102 4.13 14.94 -0.62
C VAL A 102 5.39 14.16 -0.29
N ARG A 103 5.21 12.87 0.01
CA ARG A 103 6.26 11.93 0.37
C ARG A 103 6.39 10.83 -0.68
N PHE A 104 7.62 10.51 -1.02
CA PHE A 104 7.98 9.30 -1.74
C PHE A 104 8.51 8.27 -0.76
N HIS A 105 7.98 7.05 -0.79
CA HIS A 105 8.41 5.95 0.04
C HIS A 105 8.94 4.85 -0.88
N SER A 106 10.25 4.58 -0.77
CA SER A 106 10.84 3.40 -1.37
C SER A 106 10.22 2.14 -0.78
N GLY A 107 9.76 1.25 -1.65
CA GLY A 107 9.15 -0.02 -1.26
C GLY A 107 10.09 -0.92 -0.47
N GLY A 108 9.53 -1.92 0.21
CA GLY A 108 10.30 -3.00 0.81
C GLY A 108 9.59 -4.33 0.60
N LYS A 109 10.34 -5.44 0.58
CA LYS A 109 9.75 -6.77 0.32
C LYS A 109 8.89 -7.31 1.45
N THR A 110 9.05 -6.76 2.65
CA THR A 110 8.39 -7.26 3.87
C THR A 110 7.74 -6.16 4.68
N ALA A 111 8.34 -4.97 4.67
CA ALA A 111 7.85 -3.80 5.39
C ALA A 111 8.30 -2.52 4.70
N LEU A 112 7.45 -1.50 4.82
CA LEU A 112 7.76 -0.12 4.47
C LEU A 112 8.38 0.56 5.67
N SER A 113 9.59 1.11 5.50
CA SER A 113 10.35 1.72 6.57
C SER A 113 10.55 3.22 6.37
N GLY A 114 10.74 3.93 7.48
CA GLY A 114 10.98 5.38 7.48
C GLY A 114 9.75 6.24 7.15
N SER A 115 9.95 7.55 7.17
CA SER A 115 8.89 8.55 6.98
C SER A 115 8.68 8.98 5.53
N GLY A 116 9.38 8.34 4.59
CA GLY A 116 9.45 8.77 3.19
C GLY A 116 10.27 10.04 2.98
N ALA A 117 10.85 10.17 1.79
CA ALA A 117 11.54 11.37 1.33
C ALA A 117 10.51 12.48 1.07
N GLN A 118 10.76 13.69 1.57
CA GLN A 118 9.94 14.84 1.23
C GLN A 118 10.26 15.30 -0.20
N VAL A 119 9.29 15.16 -1.09
CA VAL A 119 9.43 15.64 -2.47
C VAL A 119 8.86 17.05 -2.59
N ILE A 120 7.74 17.31 -1.91
CA ILE A 120 7.10 18.63 -1.86
C ILE A 120 6.82 18.99 -0.39
N GLY A 121 7.17 20.21 -0.02
CA GLY A 121 6.91 20.73 1.33
C GLY A 121 5.42 20.95 1.63
N PRO A 122 5.07 21.23 2.90
CA PRO A 122 3.68 21.42 3.32
C PRO A 122 2.95 22.49 2.49
N THR A 123 1.88 22.10 1.80
CA THR A 123 1.00 23.02 1.08
C THR A 123 -0.39 22.42 0.92
N SER A 124 -1.43 23.24 1.12
CA SER A 124 -2.81 22.75 1.15
C SER A 124 -3.32 22.25 -0.20
N HIS A 125 -2.70 22.66 -1.32
CA HIS A 125 -3.21 22.37 -2.66
C HIS A 125 -3.16 20.88 -3.04
N TRP A 126 -2.24 20.09 -2.49
CA TRP A 126 -2.16 18.65 -2.78
C TRP A 126 -3.29 17.85 -2.16
N LYS A 127 -3.92 18.36 -1.10
CA LYS A 127 -5.06 17.70 -0.45
C LYS A 127 -6.32 17.69 -1.32
N THR A 128 -6.38 18.53 -2.35
CA THR A 128 -7.54 18.69 -3.24
C THR A 128 -7.24 18.28 -4.68
N ARG A 129 -6.06 17.71 -4.97
CA ARG A 129 -5.76 17.16 -6.31
C ARG A 129 -6.36 15.77 -6.43
N ILE A 130 -6.82 15.43 -7.64
CA ILE A 130 -7.47 14.15 -7.94
C ILE A 130 -6.48 13.02 -8.25
N ALA A 131 -5.19 13.33 -8.43
CA ALA A 131 -4.15 12.34 -8.74
C ALA A 131 -2.75 12.85 -8.38
N ILE A 132 -1.85 11.89 -8.17
CA ILE A 132 -0.40 12.03 -8.01
C ILE A 132 0.21 10.91 -8.84
N GLY A 133 1.17 11.23 -9.71
CA GLY A 133 1.81 10.31 -10.62
C GLY A 133 2.97 10.97 -11.33
#